data_AF-A0A8H3I7S2-F1
#
_entry.id   AF-A0A8H3I7S2-F1
#
_cell.length_a   1.000
_cell.length_b   1.000
_cell.length_c   1.000
_cell.angle_alpha   90.00
_cell.angle_beta   90.00
_cell.angle_gamma   90.00
#
_symmetry.space_group_name_H-M   'P 1'
#
loop_
_entity.id
_entity.type
_entity.pdbx_description
1 polymer ?
#
loop_
_entity_poly.entity_id
_entity_poly.type
_entity_poly.pdbx_seq_one_letter_code
_entity_poly.pdbx_strand_id
1 'polypeptide(L)'
;MKYVATKVLKRLETNKLRGGFKDPQRTLLVPISFGVSSIVLLHVLNQQLSARAEAGRHSGYNLHILFVDESAVLKHAFLPDLLDMLKQRYPSHTYTVVSLEDYCDYDFDFDLPAFADARTNGHGVLDKITRFKRILSSLPSATSRADMIEILRRRLIIAFAQKHACDSILFGDSTTRLAEKTLSETAKGRGISLPWLIADGSPSHGINCTYPLRDLLRKELGAYVSMTLPPLTPLVCEAPSQTPTSSKETTIDGLMTQYFESVEQNYPSIVANVVRTSGKLLAPSILEDIDACTLCGCPIANMSWGGDQLDSAVPRLADGSGSEHGKAICYGCARTV
;
A
#
# COMPACT_ATOMS: atom_id res chain seq x y z
N MET A 1 -3.39 25.61 7.98
CA MET A 1 -3.57 25.47 6.52
C MET A 1 -2.23 25.34 5.77
N LYS A 2 -1.41 26.40 5.63
CA LYS A 2 -0.18 26.35 4.79
C LYS A 2 0.89 25.33 5.22
N TYR A 3 0.95 24.97 6.51
CA TYR A 3 1.96 24.05 7.06
C TYR A 3 1.94 22.66 6.41
N VAL A 4 0.76 22.01 6.34
CA VAL A 4 0.58 20.68 5.76
C VAL A 4 1.02 20.68 4.29
N ALA A 5 0.46 21.59 3.49
CA ALA A 5 0.81 21.72 2.09
C ALA A 5 2.32 21.97 1.89
N THR A 6 2.92 22.87 2.68
CA THR A 6 4.36 23.17 2.57
C THR A 6 5.23 21.96 2.87
N LYS A 7 4.89 21.15 3.89
CA LYS A 7 5.64 19.92 4.21
C LYS A 7 5.57 18.90 3.08
N VAL A 8 4.38 18.66 2.54
CA VAL A 8 4.16 17.72 1.42
C VAL A 8 4.96 18.15 0.20
N LEU A 9 4.86 19.43 -0.18
CA LEU A 9 5.54 19.96 -1.36
C LEU A 9 7.07 19.93 -1.21
N LYS A 10 7.61 20.34 -0.06
CA LYS A 10 9.05 20.25 0.22
C LYS A 10 9.54 18.81 0.14
N ARG A 11 8.75 17.85 0.61
CA ARG A 11 9.11 16.43 0.54
C ARG A 11 9.12 15.92 -0.90
N LEU A 12 8.10 16.25 -1.70
CA LEU A 12 8.06 15.92 -3.13
C LEU A 12 9.24 16.54 -3.90
N GLU A 13 9.63 17.77 -3.54
CA GLU A 13 10.80 18.45 -4.12
C GLU A 13 12.14 17.87 -3.65
N THR A 14 12.21 17.29 -2.45
CA THR A 14 13.43 16.66 -1.93
C THR A 14 13.64 15.29 -2.54
N ASN A 15 12.55 14.54 -2.67
CA ASN A 15 12.52 13.23 -3.31
C ASN A 15 12.51 13.32 -4.84
N LYS A 16 12.96 14.45 -5.44
CA LYS A 16 12.88 14.75 -6.89
C LYS A 16 12.87 13.45 -7.66
N LEU A 17 11.66 13.06 -8.11
CA LEU A 17 11.42 11.94 -9.00
C LEU A 17 12.65 11.86 -9.90
N ARG A 18 13.46 10.80 -9.79
CA ARG A 18 14.91 10.83 -10.08
C ARG A 18 15.30 11.11 -11.54
N GLY A 19 14.35 11.47 -12.41
CA GLY A 19 14.58 12.23 -13.64
C GLY A 19 13.94 13.61 -13.50
N GLY A 20 14.64 14.71 -13.76
CA GLY A 20 14.08 16.08 -13.60
C GLY A 20 12.75 16.30 -14.34
N PHE A 21 11.96 17.31 -13.93
CA PHE A 21 10.65 17.73 -14.49
C PHE A 21 10.68 18.17 -15.98
N LYS A 22 11.41 17.45 -16.84
CA LYS A 22 11.68 17.82 -18.23
C LYS A 22 10.71 17.19 -19.23
N ASP A 23 9.88 16.24 -18.79
CA ASP A 23 8.93 15.56 -19.69
C ASP A 23 7.49 16.00 -19.40
N PRO A 24 6.79 16.65 -20.35
CA PRO A 24 5.41 17.11 -20.16
C PRO A 24 4.37 15.99 -20.00
N GLN A 25 4.73 14.70 -20.08
CA GLN A 25 3.78 13.58 -20.07
C GLN A 25 3.81 12.67 -18.82
N ARG A 26 4.48 13.09 -17.74
CA ARG A 26 4.58 12.22 -16.56
C ARG A 26 3.26 11.96 -15.87
N THR A 27 3.00 10.72 -15.52
CA THR A 27 1.78 10.31 -14.82
C THR A 27 2.15 9.76 -13.45
N LEU A 28 1.65 10.40 -12.39
CA LEU A 28 1.81 9.95 -11.01
C LEU A 28 0.53 9.25 -10.57
N LEU A 29 0.68 8.00 -10.10
CA LEU A 29 -0.43 7.23 -9.57
C LEU A 29 -0.67 7.62 -8.11
N VAL A 30 -1.91 7.93 -7.74
CA VAL A 30 -2.32 8.22 -6.37
C VAL A 30 -3.43 7.24 -5.96
N PRO A 31 -3.09 6.17 -5.22
CA PRO A 31 -4.09 5.28 -4.65
C PRO A 31 -4.91 5.98 -3.58
N ILE A 32 -6.24 5.91 -3.68
CA ILE A 32 -7.17 6.49 -2.71
C ILE A 32 -7.86 5.37 -1.94
N SER A 33 -7.83 5.46 -0.62
CA SER A 33 -8.55 4.56 0.29
C SER A 33 -9.73 5.25 0.98
N PHE A 34 -10.01 6.51 0.63
CA PHE A 34 -10.94 7.42 1.32
C PHE A 34 -10.62 7.67 2.79
N GLY A 35 -9.46 7.23 3.28
CA GLY A 35 -8.92 7.66 4.56
C GLY A 35 -8.45 9.12 4.53
N VAL A 36 -8.38 9.74 5.72
CA VAL A 36 -7.97 11.14 5.94
C VAL A 36 -6.68 11.44 5.17
N SER A 37 -5.67 10.59 5.30
CA SER A 37 -4.37 10.83 4.67
C SER A 37 -4.43 10.80 3.14
N SER A 38 -5.16 9.85 2.54
CA SER A 38 -5.29 9.76 1.08
C SER A 38 -6.01 10.96 0.47
N ILE A 39 -7.08 11.44 1.13
CA ILE A 39 -7.85 12.61 0.69
C ILE A 39 -7.05 13.89 0.87
N VAL A 40 -6.32 14.05 1.98
CA VAL A 40 -5.47 15.22 2.19
C VAL A 40 -4.34 15.28 1.16
N LEU A 41 -3.72 14.15 0.84
CA LEU A 41 -2.69 14.09 -0.20
C LEU A 41 -3.24 14.57 -1.54
N LEU A 42 -4.37 14.02 -1.98
CA LEU A 42 -5.02 14.43 -3.23
C LEU A 42 -5.36 15.92 -3.23
N HIS A 43 -5.93 16.42 -2.14
CA HIS A 43 -6.29 17.84 -2.01
C HIS A 43 -5.07 18.76 -2.18
N VAL A 44 -3.96 18.45 -1.50
CA VAL A 44 -2.73 19.25 -1.56
C VAL A 44 -2.11 19.20 -2.96
N LEU A 45 -2.11 18.04 -3.61
CA LEU A 45 -1.60 17.89 -4.97
C LEU A 45 -2.47 18.68 -5.97
N ASN A 46 -3.79 18.59 -5.87
CA ASN A 46 -4.69 19.38 -6.72
C ASN A 46 -4.48 20.89 -6.52
N GLN A 47 -4.38 21.37 -5.27
CA GLN A 47 -4.10 22.78 -4.99
C GLN A 47 -2.79 23.26 -5.63
N GLN A 48 -1.75 22.43 -5.60
CA GLN A 48 -0.48 22.75 -6.25
C GLN A 48 -0.64 22.87 -7.77
N LEU A 49 -1.35 21.91 -8.38
CA LEU A 49 -1.59 21.89 -9.83
C LEU A 49 -2.45 23.07 -10.28
N SER A 50 -3.53 23.38 -9.56
CA SER A 50 -4.37 24.55 -9.82
C SER A 50 -3.59 25.85 -9.70
N ALA A 51 -2.81 26.03 -8.63
CA ALA A 51 -1.99 27.24 -8.45
C ALA A 51 -0.93 27.41 -9.55
N ARG A 52 -0.38 26.31 -10.08
CA ARG A 52 0.55 26.36 -11.22
C ARG A 52 -0.18 26.75 -12.51
N ALA A 53 -1.34 26.17 -12.76
CA ALA A 53 -2.16 26.47 -13.93
C ALA A 53 -2.60 27.95 -13.93
N GLU A 54 -3.04 28.48 -12.79
CA GLU A 54 -3.39 29.90 -12.60
C GLU A 54 -2.18 30.83 -12.84
N ALA A 55 -0.99 30.39 -12.45
CA ALA A 55 0.26 31.11 -12.71
C ALA A 55 0.79 30.95 -14.16
N GLY A 56 0.04 30.29 -15.05
CA GLY A 56 0.44 30.03 -16.45
C GLY A 56 1.63 29.07 -16.58
N ARG A 57 1.93 28.29 -15.55
CA ARG A 57 3.04 27.32 -15.53
C ARG A 57 2.53 25.93 -15.88
N HIS A 58 3.31 25.19 -16.65
CA HIS A 58 3.02 23.78 -16.91
C HIS A 58 2.97 22.98 -15.59
N SER A 59 1.99 22.09 -15.46
CA SER A 59 1.79 21.23 -14.28
C SER A 59 3.04 20.42 -13.94
N GLY A 60 3.71 19.91 -14.99
CA GLY A 60 4.93 19.11 -14.92
C GLY A 60 4.67 17.62 -14.68
N TYR A 61 3.43 17.24 -14.39
CA TYR A 61 2.92 15.89 -14.28
C TYR A 61 1.38 15.90 -14.28
N ASN A 62 0.77 14.74 -14.56
CA ASN A 62 -0.65 14.44 -14.45
C ASN A 62 -0.87 13.47 -13.28
N LEU A 63 -2.07 13.51 -12.70
CA LEU A 63 -2.48 12.58 -11.65
C LEU A 63 -3.43 11.53 -12.22
N HIS A 64 -3.11 10.27 -11.94
CA HIS A 64 -4.02 9.14 -12.13
C HIS A 64 -4.46 8.65 -10.76
N ILE A 65 -5.74 8.84 -10.45
CA ILE A 65 -6.36 8.43 -9.20
C ILE A 65 -6.87 7.00 -9.35
N LEU A 66 -6.36 6.10 -8.50
CA LEU A 66 -6.76 4.70 -8.47
C LEU A 66 -7.51 4.39 -7.19
N PHE A 67 -8.71 3.83 -7.34
CA PHE A 67 -9.45 3.24 -6.24
C PHE A 67 -9.46 1.71 -6.41
N VAL A 68 -9.08 0.99 -5.35
CA VAL A 68 -9.19 -0.47 -5.31
C VAL A 68 -10.47 -0.81 -4.56
N ASP A 69 -11.45 -1.37 -5.27
CA ASP A 69 -12.71 -1.79 -4.67
C ASP A 69 -12.55 -3.15 -3.97
N GLU A 70 -12.94 -3.18 -2.70
CA GLU A 70 -12.84 -4.35 -1.83
C GLU A 70 -14.22 -4.80 -1.31
N SER A 71 -15.29 -4.12 -1.72
CA SER A 71 -16.65 -4.34 -1.21
C SER A 71 -17.21 -5.73 -1.50
N ALA A 72 -16.74 -6.36 -2.58
CA ALA A 72 -17.10 -7.75 -2.90
C ALA A 72 -16.60 -8.75 -1.84
N VAL A 73 -15.55 -8.38 -1.10
CA VAL A 73 -14.76 -9.24 -0.22
C VAL A 73 -14.96 -8.85 1.24
N LEU A 74 -14.74 -7.57 1.54
CA LEU A 74 -14.96 -6.98 2.84
C LEU A 74 -16.41 -6.49 2.85
N LYS A 75 -17.17 -6.81 3.90
CA LYS A 75 -18.57 -6.38 4.07
C LYS A 75 -18.72 -4.85 4.29
N HIS A 76 -17.81 -4.04 3.75
CA HIS A 76 -17.86 -2.60 3.79
C HIS A 76 -18.69 -2.12 2.61
N ALA A 77 -19.70 -1.31 2.91
CA ALA A 77 -20.53 -0.67 1.89
C ALA A 77 -19.65 0.26 1.06
N PHE A 78 -19.41 -0.13 -0.19
CA PHE A 78 -19.05 0.85 -1.21
C PHE A 78 -20.16 1.90 -1.23
N LEU A 79 -19.79 3.17 -1.12
CA LEU A 79 -20.68 4.29 -1.41
C LEU A 79 -20.24 4.80 -2.77
N PRO A 80 -20.85 4.36 -3.90
CA PRO A 80 -20.62 4.93 -5.22
C PRO A 80 -20.64 6.47 -5.20
N ASP A 81 -21.53 7.00 -4.37
CA ASP A 81 -21.69 8.42 -4.07
C ASP A 81 -20.38 9.13 -3.69
N LEU A 82 -19.47 8.45 -2.97
CA LEU A 82 -18.23 9.04 -2.48
C LEU A 82 -17.23 9.28 -3.62
N LEU A 83 -17.14 8.35 -4.57
CA LEU A 83 -16.29 8.52 -5.75
C LEU A 83 -16.84 9.63 -6.64
N ASP A 84 -18.16 9.71 -6.79
CA ASP A 84 -18.80 10.77 -7.58
C ASP A 84 -18.63 12.14 -6.92
N MET A 85 -18.78 12.24 -5.59
CA MET A 85 -18.43 13.46 -4.84
C MET A 85 -16.95 13.84 -5.04
N LEU A 86 -16.04 12.85 -5.04
CA LEU A 86 -14.62 13.11 -5.25
C LEU A 86 -14.33 13.64 -6.66
N LYS A 87 -14.95 13.07 -7.69
CA LYS A 87 -14.85 13.52 -9.09
C LYS A 87 -15.43 14.92 -9.29
N GLN A 88 -16.58 15.21 -8.68
CA GLN A 88 -17.17 16.54 -8.69
C GLN A 88 -16.25 17.57 -8.03
N ARG A 89 -15.55 17.18 -6.96
CA ARG A 89 -14.61 18.05 -6.25
C ARG A 89 -13.32 18.32 -7.03
N TYR A 90 -12.78 17.32 -7.73
CA TYR A 90 -11.49 17.38 -8.42
C TYR A 90 -11.57 16.87 -9.87
N PRO A 91 -12.31 17.56 -10.76
CA PRO A 91 -12.61 17.04 -12.10
C PRO A 91 -11.41 16.98 -13.07
N SER A 92 -10.28 17.57 -12.71
CA SER A 92 -9.09 17.72 -13.57
C SER A 92 -8.21 16.46 -13.63
N HIS A 93 -8.58 15.37 -12.97
CA HIS A 93 -7.76 14.17 -12.83
C HIS A 93 -8.37 12.95 -13.52
N THR A 94 -7.53 11.98 -13.87
CA THR A 94 -8.00 10.69 -14.41
C THR A 94 -8.37 9.77 -13.26
N TYR A 95 -9.52 9.10 -13.34
CA TYR A 95 -10.01 8.19 -12.30
C TYR A 95 -10.15 6.77 -12.85
N THR A 96 -9.70 5.79 -12.10
CA THR A 96 -9.92 4.37 -12.41
C THR A 96 -10.27 3.60 -11.15
N VAL A 97 -11.24 2.70 -11.28
CA VAL A 97 -11.63 1.75 -10.25
C VAL A 97 -11.23 0.37 -10.72
N VAL A 98 -10.57 -0.40 -9.85
CA VAL A 98 -10.22 -1.79 -10.10
C VAL A 98 -10.69 -2.61 -8.92
N SER A 99 -11.35 -3.73 -9.17
CA SER A 99 -11.78 -4.61 -8.09
C SER A 99 -10.63 -5.48 -7.60
N LEU A 100 -10.55 -5.74 -6.30
CA LEU A 100 -9.47 -6.55 -5.73
C LEU A 100 -9.47 -7.98 -6.31
N GLU A 101 -10.63 -8.53 -6.64
CA GLU A 101 -10.78 -9.85 -7.28
C GLU A 101 -10.18 -9.92 -8.70
N ASP A 102 -9.96 -8.78 -9.35
CA ASP A 102 -9.30 -8.72 -10.67
C ASP A 102 -7.79 -8.95 -10.56
N TYR A 103 -7.25 -9.24 -9.37
CA TYR A 103 -5.86 -9.68 -9.24
C TYR A 103 -5.55 -10.88 -10.16
N CYS A 104 -6.53 -11.73 -10.47
CA CYS A 104 -6.37 -12.87 -11.39
C CYS A 104 -6.04 -12.46 -12.83
N ASP A 105 -6.41 -11.24 -13.23
CA ASP A 105 -6.22 -10.75 -14.61
C ASP A 105 -4.82 -10.14 -14.81
N TYR A 106 -4.06 -9.99 -13.72
CA TYR A 106 -2.67 -9.57 -13.76
C TYR A 106 -1.77 -10.80 -13.67
N ASP A 107 -0.70 -10.79 -14.45
CA ASP A 107 0.29 -11.86 -14.49
C ASP A 107 1.16 -11.81 -13.22
N PHE A 108 0.58 -12.25 -12.10
CA PHE A 108 1.34 -12.54 -10.90
C PHE A 108 1.87 -13.95 -11.03
N ASP A 109 3.20 -14.12 -10.92
CA ASP A 109 3.87 -15.42 -10.95
C ASP A 109 3.62 -16.25 -9.67
N PHE A 110 2.42 -16.18 -9.13
CA PHE A 110 2.02 -16.75 -7.87
C PHE A 110 0.94 -17.81 -8.08
N ASP A 111 1.39 -19.06 -8.13
CA ASP A 111 0.52 -20.24 -8.06
C ASP A 111 0.61 -20.83 -6.67
N LEU A 112 -0.20 -20.31 -5.74
CA LEU A 112 -0.49 -21.08 -4.53
C LEU A 112 -1.19 -22.39 -4.96
N PRO A 113 -0.90 -23.55 -4.37
CA PRO A 113 -1.64 -24.78 -4.64
C PRO A 113 -3.15 -24.63 -4.41
N ALA A 114 -3.56 -23.79 -3.45
CA ALA A 114 -4.96 -23.39 -3.24
C ALA A 114 -5.60 -22.62 -4.42
N PHE A 115 -4.77 -22.14 -5.36
CA PHE A 115 -5.12 -21.40 -6.58
C PHE A 115 -4.94 -22.27 -7.84
N ALA A 116 -4.18 -23.38 -7.76
CA ALA A 116 -3.93 -24.29 -8.89
C ALA A 116 -5.20 -25.05 -9.32
N ASP A 117 -6.02 -25.51 -8.37
CA ASP A 117 -7.33 -26.12 -8.62
C ASP A 117 -8.38 -25.12 -9.17
N ALA A 118 -8.01 -23.83 -9.30
CA ALA A 118 -8.92 -22.76 -9.68
C ALA A 118 -8.69 -22.23 -11.11
N ARG A 119 -7.69 -22.73 -11.84
CA ARG A 119 -7.50 -22.41 -13.27
C ARG A 119 -8.46 -23.17 -14.20
N THR A 120 -9.28 -24.08 -13.66
CA THR A 120 -10.28 -24.83 -14.45
C THR A 120 -11.53 -23.97 -14.73
N ASN A 121 -11.58 -23.41 -15.94
CA ASN A 121 -12.78 -23.11 -16.74
C ASN A 121 -13.94 -22.33 -16.07
N GLY A 122 -13.67 -21.14 -15.52
CA GLY A 122 -14.70 -20.17 -15.12
C GLY A 122 -14.29 -18.74 -15.46
N HIS A 123 -14.83 -18.17 -16.54
CA HIS A 123 -14.53 -16.78 -17.00
C HIS A 123 -15.47 -15.71 -16.38
N GLY A 124 -16.23 -16.03 -15.33
CA GLY A 124 -17.22 -15.12 -14.74
C GLY A 124 -16.71 -14.34 -13.54
N VAL A 125 -17.15 -13.08 -13.37
CA VAL A 125 -16.87 -12.24 -12.19
C VAL A 125 -17.29 -12.93 -10.87
N LEU A 126 -18.43 -13.63 -10.87
CA LEU A 126 -18.92 -14.37 -9.71
C LEU A 126 -17.97 -15.51 -9.30
N ASP A 127 -17.26 -16.10 -10.27
CA ASP A 127 -16.28 -17.15 -10.02
C ASP A 127 -15.01 -16.59 -9.37
N LYS A 128 -14.53 -15.41 -9.83
CA LYS A 128 -13.40 -14.69 -9.22
C LYS A 128 -13.65 -14.36 -7.74
N ILE A 129 -14.82 -13.80 -7.43
CA ILE A 129 -15.19 -13.43 -6.05
C ILE A 129 -15.28 -14.67 -5.16
N THR A 130 -15.93 -15.74 -5.65
CA THR A 130 -16.09 -16.99 -4.90
C THR A 130 -14.74 -17.65 -4.62
N ARG A 131 -13.86 -17.67 -5.62
CA ARG A 131 -12.48 -18.15 -5.50
C ARG A 131 -11.70 -17.36 -4.47
N PHE A 132 -11.80 -16.03 -4.50
CA PHE A 132 -11.12 -15.17 -3.56
C PHE A 132 -11.61 -15.38 -2.12
N LYS A 133 -12.93 -15.50 -1.92
CA LYS A 133 -13.51 -15.85 -0.61
C LYS A 133 -13.04 -17.20 -0.11
N ARG A 134 -12.92 -18.19 -0.98
CA ARG A 134 -12.38 -19.52 -0.63
C ARG A 134 -10.94 -19.42 -0.14
N ILE A 135 -10.09 -18.68 -0.84
CA ILE A 135 -8.70 -18.42 -0.42
C ILE A 135 -8.68 -17.77 0.96
N LEU A 136 -9.44 -16.70 1.17
CA LEU A 136 -9.46 -16.04 2.48
C LEU A 136 -9.99 -16.96 3.59
N SER A 137 -10.94 -17.85 3.27
CA SER A 137 -11.47 -18.81 4.24
C SER A 137 -10.49 -19.93 4.60
N SER A 138 -9.52 -20.26 3.73
CA SER A 138 -8.49 -21.27 4.04
C SER A 138 -7.34 -20.73 4.88
N LEU A 139 -7.22 -19.41 5.04
CA LEU A 139 -6.13 -18.80 5.81
C LEU A 139 -6.33 -19.00 7.33
N PRO A 140 -5.24 -19.24 8.08
CA PRO A 140 -5.34 -19.77 9.44
C PRO A 140 -5.83 -18.76 10.48
N SER A 141 -5.75 -17.45 10.20
CA SER A 141 -6.07 -16.42 11.19
C SER A 141 -6.67 -15.14 10.58
N ALA A 142 -7.27 -14.29 11.43
CA ALA A 142 -7.73 -12.97 11.01
C ALA A 142 -6.58 -12.09 10.49
N THR A 143 -5.41 -12.17 11.13
CA THR A 143 -4.17 -11.49 10.67
C THR A 143 -3.77 -11.97 9.29
N SER A 144 -3.76 -13.28 9.05
CA SER A 144 -3.44 -13.87 7.75
C SER A 144 -4.36 -13.36 6.65
N ARG A 145 -5.67 -13.29 6.92
CA ARG A 145 -6.67 -12.73 5.98
C ARG A 145 -6.43 -11.26 5.68
N ALA A 146 -6.25 -10.44 6.71
CA ALA A 146 -6.01 -9.00 6.54
C ALA A 146 -4.69 -8.72 5.80
N ASP A 147 -3.64 -9.49 6.12
CA ASP A 147 -2.34 -9.37 5.50
C ASP A 147 -2.37 -9.83 4.03
N MET A 148 -3.08 -10.91 3.69
CA MET A 148 -3.30 -11.32 2.30
C MET A 148 -3.97 -10.22 1.47
N ILE A 149 -5.01 -9.57 2.01
CA ILE A 149 -5.70 -8.47 1.35
C ILE A 149 -4.74 -7.29 1.10
N GLU A 150 -3.95 -6.89 2.10
CA GLU A 150 -2.97 -5.79 1.96
C GLU A 150 -1.89 -6.12 0.92
N ILE A 151 -1.37 -7.36 0.91
CA ILE A 151 -0.38 -7.80 -0.08
C ILE A 151 -0.96 -7.68 -1.49
N LEU A 152 -2.15 -8.23 -1.72
CA LEU A 152 -2.76 -8.27 -3.04
C LEU A 152 -3.17 -6.88 -3.52
N ARG A 153 -3.70 -6.04 -2.63
CA ARG A 153 -3.97 -4.62 -2.91
C ARG A 153 -2.70 -3.93 -3.38
N ARG A 154 -1.59 -4.08 -2.64
CA ARG A 154 -0.31 -3.46 -3.01
C ARG A 154 0.21 -3.98 -4.34
N ARG A 155 0.14 -5.29 -4.58
CA ARG A 155 0.53 -5.95 -5.84
C ARG A 155 -0.28 -5.43 -7.01
N LEU A 156 -1.59 -5.30 -6.84
CA LEU A 156 -2.53 -4.76 -7.83
C LEU A 156 -2.22 -3.30 -8.17
N ILE A 157 -2.00 -2.45 -7.16
CA ILE A 157 -1.63 -1.05 -7.36
C ILE A 157 -0.33 -0.92 -8.16
N ILE A 158 0.68 -1.73 -7.84
CA ILE A 158 1.96 -1.73 -8.55
C ILE A 158 1.79 -2.23 -9.98
N ALA A 159 1.08 -3.34 -10.20
CA ALA A 159 0.84 -3.89 -11.53
C ALA A 159 0.02 -2.94 -12.40
N PHE A 160 -0.96 -2.25 -11.81
CA PHE A 160 -1.70 -1.18 -12.47
C PHE A 160 -0.77 -0.03 -12.90
N ALA A 161 0.09 0.44 -11.99
CA ALA A 161 1.05 1.50 -12.30
C ALA A 161 1.97 1.12 -13.48
N GLN A 162 2.43 -0.14 -13.53
CA GLN A 162 3.26 -0.66 -14.63
C GLN A 162 2.48 -0.71 -15.95
N LYS A 163 1.27 -1.28 -15.93
CA LYS A 163 0.41 -1.39 -17.11
C LYS A 163 0.05 -0.04 -17.71
N HIS A 164 -0.13 0.97 -16.87
CA HIS A 164 -0.46 2.34 -17.28
C HIS A 164 0.77 3.25 -17.42
N ALA A 165 1.99 2.69 -17.43
CA ALA A 165 3.25 3.43 -17.59
C ALA A 165 3.39 4.65 -16.67
N CYS A 166 2.94 4.52 -15.40
CA CYS A 166 3.07 5.57 -14.40
C CYS A 166 4.53 5.68 -13.91
N ASP A 167 5.04 6.90 -13.78
CA ASP A 167 6.41 7.17 -13.36
C ASP A 167 6.69 6.81 -11.89
N SER A 168 5.67 7.01 -11.04
CA SER A 168 5.78 6.82 -9.59
C SER A 168 4.40 6.69 -8.94
N ILE A 169 4.37 6.04 -7.79
CA ILE A 169 3.20 5.85 -6.94
C ILE A 169 3.36 6.72 -5.69
N LEU A 170 2.38 7.60 -5.45
CA LEU A 170 2.33 8.44 -4.27
C LEU A 170 1.36 7.84 -3.25
N PHE A 171 1.90 7.14 -2.26
CA PHE A 171 1.09 6.59 -1.18
C PHE A 171 0.74 7.65 -0.15
N GLY A 172 -0.52 7.65 0.29
CA GLY A 172 -1.02 8.51 1.36
C GLY A 172 -0.58 8.12 2.77
N ASP A 173 0.46 7.30 2.96
CA ASP A 173 0.85 6.88 4.31
C ASP A 173 1.46 8.07 5.10
N SER A 174 0.83 8.37 6.24
CA SER A 174 1.27 9.38 7.22
C SER A 174 2.43 8.86 8.08
N THR A 175 3.04 9.70 8.92
CA THR A 175 4.03 9.23 9.91
C THR A 175 3.45 8.12 10.79
N THR A 176 2.21 8.29 11.25
CA THR A 176 1.48 7.32 12.08
C THR A 176 1.30 6.00 11.34
N ARG A 177 0.81 6.06 10.10
CA ARG A 177 0.59 4.87 9.29
C ARG A 177 1.88 4.13 8.97
N LEU A 178 2.97 4.85 8.71
CA LEU A 178 4.29 4.25 8.47
C LEU A 178 4.86 3.61 9.75
N ALA A 179 4.60 4.17 10.93
CA ALA A 179 5.00 3.57 12.20
C ALA A 179 4.22 2.28 12.48
N GLU A 180 2.89 2.30 12.30
CA GLU A 180 2.01 1.13 12.36
C GLU A 180 2.50 0.02 11.42
N LYS A 181 2.75 0.37 10.16
CA LYS A 181 3.23 -0.56 9.13
C LYS A 181 4.59 -1.12 9.49
N THR A 182 5.52 -0.29 9.98
CA THR A 182 6.85 -0.75 10.41
C THR A 182 6.74 -1.86 11.44
N LEU A 183 5.98 -1.64 12.52
CA LEU A 183 5.85 -2.65 13.58
C LEU A 183 5.02 -3.86 13.14
N SER A 184 3.96 -3.65 12.36
CA SER A 184 3.11 -4.74 11.85
C SER A 184 3.89 -5.67 10.93
N GLU A 185 4.60 -5.13 9.93
CA GLU A 185 5.41 -5.93 9.02
C GLU A 185 6.57 -6.63 9.75
N THR A 186 7.18 -5.98 10.75
CA THR A 186 8.20 -6.62 11.61
C THR A 186 7.62 -7.80 12.38
N ALA A 187 6.47 -7.61 13.04
CA ALA A 187 5.80 -8.66 13.82
C ALA A 187 5.32 -9.82 12.94
N LYS A 188 4.94 -9.54 11.69
CA LYS A 188 4.61 -10.55 10.68
C LYS A 188 5.84 -11.25 10.07
N GLY A 189 7.06 -10.88 10.45
CA GLY A 189 8.29 -11.53 9.99
C GLY A 189 8.84 -10.97 8.66
N ARG A 190 8.50 -9.74 8.29
CA ARG A 190 9.00 -9.04 7.08
C ARG A 190 10.01 -7.95 7.41
N GLY A 191 10.78 -8.13 8.48
CA GLY A 191 11.82 -7.19 8.89
C GLY A 191 12.81 -6.86 7.75
N ILE A 192 13.18 -7.87 6.97
CA ILE A 192 14.08 -7.67 5.83
C ILE A 192 13.45 -6.83 4.72
N SER A 193 12.16 -7.03 4.44
CA SER A 193 11.45 -6.32 3.36
C SER A 193 11.08 -4.88 3.72
N LEU A 194 11.27 -4.46 4.99
CA LEU A 194 10.89 -3.14 5.47
C LEU A 194 11.36 -1.99 4.58
N PRO A 195 12.65 -1.89 4.16
CA PRO A 195 13.11 -0.77 3.34
C PRO A 195 12.26 -0.55 2.08
N TRP A 196 11.84 -1.62 1.41
CA TRP A 196 10.98 -1.54 0.22
C TRP A 196 9.50 -1.26 0.53
N LEU A 197 9.06 -1.57 1.76
CA LEU A 197 7.67 -1.40 2.17
C LEU A 197 7.37 -0.02 2.73
N ILE A 198 8.36 0.64 3.35
CA ILE A 198 8.16 1.89 4.09
C ILE A 198 9.07 3.04 3.65
N ALA A 199 10.14 2.83 2.86
CA ALA A 199 11.05 3.92 2.45
C ALA A 199 10.70 4.44 1.05
N ASP A 200 11.08 5.69 0.78
CA ASP A 200 10.98 6.25 -0.57
C ASP A 200 12.01 5.58 -1.49
N GLY A 201 11.64 5.37 -2.76
CA GLY A 201 12.53 4.82 -3.79
C GLY A 201 11.86 3.76 -4.64
N SER A 202 12.63 3.09 -5.50
CA SER A 202 12.13 1.96 -6.27
C SER A 202 11.97 0.75 -5.35
N PRO A 203 10.75 0.27 -5.04
CA PRO A 203 10.53 -1.13 -4.72
C PRO A 203 11.23 -2.05 -5.73
N SER A 204 11.40 -3.31 -5.33
CA SER A 204 11.85 -4.42 -6.17
C SER A 204 11.09 -4.58 -7.50
N HIS A 205 9.99 -3.85 -7.69
CA HIS A 205 9.08 -3.93 -8.83
C HIS A 205 9.32 -2.87 -9.92
N GLY A 206 10.42 -2.12 -9.87
CA GLY A 206 10.80 -1.23 -10.97
C GLY A 206 9.95 0.05 -11.14
N ILE A 207 9.04 0.36 -10.22
CA ILE A 207 8.32 1.64 -10.16
C ILE A 207 8.63 2.34 -8.85
N ASN A 208 8.93 3.63 -8.88
CA ASN A 208 9.20 4.38 -7.65
C ASN A 208 7.95 4.51 -6.78
N CYS A 209 8.11 4.27 -5.47
CA CYS A 209 7.11 4.53 -4.46
C CYS A 209 7.58 5.69 -3.59
N THR A 210 6.69 6.63 -3.31
CA THR A 210 6.97 7.78 -2.45
C THR A 210 5.86 7.96 -1.43
N TYR A 211 6.21 8.47 -0.26
CA TYR A 211 5.32 8.72 0.88
C TYR A 211 5.33 10.22 1.24
N PRO A 212 4.57 11.07 0.53
CA PRO A 212 4.64 12.53 0.71
C PRO A 212 4.16 13.01 2.09
N LEU A 213 3.36 12.19 2.78
CA LEU A 213 2.83 12.49 4.12
C LEU A 213 3.70 11.94 5.26
N ARG A 214 4.89 11.38 4.98
CA ARG A 214 5.76 10.75 6.00
C ARG A 214 6.08 11.61 7.21
N ASP A 215 6.09 12.94 7.07
CA ASP A 215 6.42 13.89 8.14
C ASP A 215 5.20 14.56 8.78
N LEU A 216 4.00 13.99 8.57
CA LEU A 216 2.74 14.47 9.12
C LEU A 216 2.03 13.34 9.89
N LEU A 217 1.62 13.63 11.12
CA LEU A 217 0.85 12.72 11.97
C LEU A 217 -0.61 12.65 11.51
N ARG A 218 -1.28 11.53 11.75
CA ARG A 218 -2.71 11.34 11.40
C ARG A 218 -3.59 12.42 12.05
N LYS A 219 -3.33 12.83 13.30
CA LYS A 219 -4.06 13.93 13.94
C LYS A 219 -3.86 15.29 13.28
N GLU A 220 -2.65 15.59 12.80
CA GLU A 220 -2.40 16.83 12.06
C GLU A 220 -3.22 16.85 10.76
N LEU A 221 -3.33 15.70 10.09
CA LEU A 221 -4.13 15.54 8.88
C LEU A 221 -5.64 15.62 9.18
N GLY A 222 -6.10 15.03 10.28
CA GLY A 222 -7.50 15.11 10.72
C GLY A 222 -7.91 16.55 11.04
N ALA A 223 -7.06 17.31 11.74
CA ALA A 223 -7.28 18.74 11.97
C ALA A 223 -7.25 19.54 10.66
N TYR A 224 -6.39 19.18 9.71
CA TYR A 224 -6.35 19.83 8.41
C TYR A 224 -7.64 19.62 7.61
N VAL A 225 -8.21 18.41 7.60
CA VAL A 225 -9.49 18.09 6.94
C VAL A 225 -10.62 19.00 7.40
N SER A 226 -10.75 19.26 8.71
CA SER A 226 -11.81 20.11 9.24
C SER A 226 -11.58 21.62 9.04
N MET A 227 -10.31 22.04 8.93
CA MET A 227 -9.93 23.44 8.74
C MET A 227 -9.90 23.88 7.27
N THR A 228 -9.99 22.94 6.33
CA THR A 228 -10.01 23.25 4.89
C THR A 228 -11.33 23.90 4.47
N LEU A 229 -11.27 24.75 3.45
CA LEU A 229 -12.43 25.47 2.93
C LEU A 229 -12.60 25.20 1.42
N PRO A 230 -13.74 24.62 1.00
CA PRO A 230 -14.71 23.91 1.84
C PRO A 230 -14.15 22.61 2.43
N PRO A 231 -14.73 22.11 3.55
CA PRO A 231 -14.18 21.03 4.35
C PRO A 231 -14.09 19.72 3.57
N LEU A 232 -13.06 18.94 3.87
CA LEU A 232 -12.84 17.64 3.24
C LEU A 232 -13.57 16.49 3.95
N THR A 233 -14.16 16.74 5.12
CA THR A 233 -14.85 15.74 5.95
C THR A 233 -15.85 14.89 5.17
N PRO A 234 -16.67 15.42 4.25
CA PRO A 234 -17.63 14.59 3.49
C PRO A 234 -16.97 13.57 2.55
N LEU A 235 -15.71 13.76 2.19
CA LEU A 235 -14.94 12.88 1.32
C LEU A 235 -14.18 11.80 2.09
N VAL A 236 -14.15 11.89 3.42
CA VAL A 236 -13.42 10.96 4.28
C VAL A 236 -14.36 9.86 4.75
N CYS A 237 -14.03 8.62 4.42
CA CYS A 237 -14.68 7.43 4.92
C CYS A 237 -13.63 6.59 5.67
N GLU A 238 -13.51 6.81 6.97
CA GLU A 238 -12.74 5.94 7.85
C GLU A 238 -13.71 5.17 8.73
N ALA A 239 -13.64 3.84 8.67
CA ALA A 239 -14.27 3.03 9.71
C ALA A 239 -13.65 3.43 11.06
N PRO A 240 -14.44 3.73 12.09
CA PRO A 240 -13.89 3.92 13.43
C PRO A 240 -13.11 2.66 13.79
N SER A 241 -11.96 2.82 14.46
CA SER A 241 -11.18 1.74 15.05
C SER A 241 -12.04 1.04 16.10
N GLN A 242 -12.95 0.16 15.65
CA GLN A 242 -13.76 -0.64 16.54
C GLN A 242 -12.83 -1.59 17.26
N THR A 243 -12.80 -1.50 18.58
CA THR A 243 -12.19 -2.53 19.40
C THR A 243 -12.87 -3.85 19.05
N PRO A 244 -12.15 -4.83 18.49
CA PRO A 244 -12.75 -6.08 18.08
C PRO A 244 -13.46 -6.72 19.28
N THR A 245 -14.70 -7.16 19.07
CA THR A 245 -15.57 -7.76 20.09
C THR A 245 -15.00 -9.08 20.63
N SER A 246 -14.00 -9.66 19.95
CA SER A 246 -13.26 -10.83 20.38
C SER A 246 -11.78 -10.74 20.03
N SER A 247 -10.92 -11.26 20.92
CA SER A 247 -9.49 -11.44 20.66
C SER A 247 -9.19 -12.30 19.42
N LYS A 248 -10.15 -13.14 18.98
CA LYS A 248 -10.03 -13.97 17.78
C LYS A 248 -10.15 -13.18 16.47
N GLU A 249 -10.77 -12.01 16.49
CA GLU A 249 -10.94 -11.14 15.32
C GLU A 249 -9.87 -10.04 15.27
N THR A 250 -9.11 -9.88 16.35
CA THR A 250 -8.01 -8.93 16.43
C THR A 250 -6.87 -9.31 15.49
N THR A 251 -6.52 -8.39 14.60
CA THR A 251 -5.36 -8.54 13.71
C THR A 251 -4.13 -7.83 14.29
N ILE A 252 -2.93 -8.23 13.88
CA ILE A 252 -1.68 -7.51 14.23
C ILE A 252 -1.79 -6.03 13.82
N ASP A 253 -2.26 -5.76 12.60
CA ASP A 253 -2.44 -4.40 12.08
C ASP A 253 -3.45 -3.60 12.91
N GLY A 254 -4.53 -4.24 13.38
CA GLY A 254 -5.52 -3.64 14.28
C GLY A 254 -4.93 -3.27 15.64
N LEU A 255 -4.12 -4.15 16.24
CA LEU A 255 -3.40 -3.87 17.49
C LEU A 255 -2.43 -2.71 17.34
N MET A 256 -1.67 -2.66 16.23
CA MET A 256 -0.73 -1.56 15.99
C MET A 256 -1.46 -0.23 15.77
N THR A 257 -2.59 -0.25 15.08
CA THR A 257 -3.45 0.94 14.91
C THR A 257 -3.92 1.46 16.27
N GLN A 258 -4.49 0.60 17.11
CA GLN A 258 -4.94 1.00 18.46
C GLN A 258 -3.79 1.50 19.34
N TYR A 259 -2.63 0.83 19.29
CA TYR A 259 -1.44 1.24 20.03
C TYR A 259 -1.00 2.66 19.64
N PHE A 260 -0.84 2.94 18.34
CA PHE A 260 -0.37 4.26 17.89
C PHE A 260 -1.42 5.35 18.04
N GLU A 261 -2.71 5.04 17.93
CA GLU A 261 -3.79 5.98 18.26
C GLU A 261 -3.70 6.48 19.71
N SER A 262 -3.40 5.57 20.65
CA SER A 262 -3.19 5.90 22.06
C SER A 262 -1.86 6.62 22.30
N VAL A 263 -0.73 6.06 21.81
CA VAL A 263 0.61 6.59 22.06
C VAL A 263 0.79 7.98 21.45
N GLU A 264 0.22 8.25 20.27
CA GLU A 264 0.30 9.56 19.62
C GLU A 264 -0.37 10.66 20.46
N GLN A 265 -1.27 10.35 21.41
CA GLN A 265 -1.91 11.38 22.26
C GLN A 265 -0.93 12.01 23.22
N ASN A 266 -0.09 11.17 23.83
CA ASN A 266 0.80 11.60 24.91
C ASN A 266 2.26 11.75 24.44
N TYR A 267 2.65 11.00 23.40
CA TYR A 267 4.05 10.86 22.99
C TYR A 267 4.21 10.83 21.46
N PRO A 268 3.87 11.93 20.74
CA PRO A 268 4.03 12.00 19.28
C PRO A 268 5.48 11.79 18.80
N SER A 269 6.47 12.04 19.67
CA SER A 269 7.88 11.78 19.39
C SER A 269 8.19 10.29 19.19
N ILE A 270 7.46 9.38 19.85
CA ILE A 270 7.65 7.93 19.69
C ILE A 270 7.31 7.52 18.25
N VAL A 271 6.17 7.98 17.73
CA VAL A 271 5.73 7.71 16.35
C VAL A 271 6.78 8.16 15.34
N ALA A 272 7.27 9.39 15.51
CA ALA A 272 8.30 9.94 14.63
C ALA A 272 9.65 9.20 14.75
N ASN A 273 10.02 8.75 15.95
CA ASN A 273 11.26 8.02 16.18
C ASN A 273 11.23 6.62 15.54
N VAL A 274 10.09 5.94 15.53
CA VAL A 274 9.92 4.67 14.81
C VAL A 274 10.24 4.88 13.32
N VAL A 275 9.59 5.86 12.68
CA VAL A 275 9.77 6.14 11.24
C VAL A 275 11.19 6.62 10.90
N ARG A 276 11.82 7.43 11.76
CA ARG A 276 13.21 7.87 11.56
C ARG A 276 14.20 6.73 11.72
N THR A 277 13.98 5.85 12.69
CA THR A 277 14.87 4.71 12.95
C THR A 277 14.75 3.68 11.85
N SER A 278 13.52 3.33 11.47
CA SER A 278 13.27 2.38 10.37
C SER A 278 13.67 2.95 9.00
N GLY A 279 13.64 4.28 8.83
CA GLY A 279 14.17 4.96 7.64
C GLY A 279 15.69 4.90 7.49
N LYS A 280 16.45 4.47 8.52
CA LYS A 280 17.89 4.21 8.41
C LYS A 280 18.19 2.82 7.86
N LEU A 281 17.19 1.94 7.78
CA LEU A 281 17.35 0.63 7.19
C LEU A 281 17.65 0.80 5.70
N LEU A 282 18.80 0.29 5.28
CA LEU A 282 19.19 0.29 3.89
C LEU A 282 18.63 -0.96 3.23
N ALA A 283 17.98 -0.79 2.07
CA ALA A 283 17.78 -1.90 1.17
C ALA A 283 19.18 -2.40 0.77
N PRO A 284 19.50 -3.71 0.93
CA PRO A 284 20.61 -4.32 0.23
C PRO A 284 20.65 -3.79 -1.20
N SER A 285 21.81 -3.29 -1.61
CA SER A 285 22.08 -3.04 -3.03
C SER A 285 21.65 -4.29 -3.77
N ILE A 286 20.74 -4.14 -4.73
CA ILE A 286 20.23 -5.23 -5.56
C ILE A 286 21.47 -5.83 -6.24
N LEU A 287 22.06 -6.85 -5.61
CA LEU A 287 22.98 -7.75 -6.27
C LEU A 287 22.12 -8.51 -7.26
N GLU A 288 22.66 -8.75 -8.46
CA GLU A 288 21.88 -9.15 -9.65
C GLU A 288 21.16 -10.51 -9.51
N ASP A 289 21.29 -11.22 -8.37
CA ASP A 289 20.72 -12.54 -8.07
C ASP A 289 19.93 -12.60 -6.73
N ILE A 290 19.05 -11.63 -6.44
CA ILE A 290 18.13 -11.75 -5.28
C ILE A 290 16.76 -12.23 -5.75
N ASP A 291 16.40 -13.47 -5.39
CA ASP A 291 15.07 -14.03 -5.60
C ASP A 291 13.99 -13.12 -4.99
N ALA A 292 12.90 -12.90 -5.72
CA ALA A 292 11.74 -12.18 -5.22
C ALA A 292 10.69 -13.15 -4.68
N CYS A 293 10.04 -12.77 -3.58
CA CYS A 293 8.91 -13.51 -3.04
C CYS A 293 7.76 -13.52 -4.05
N THR A 294 7.26 -14.69 -4.43
CA THR A 294 6.17 -14.78 -5.40
C THR A 294 4.87 -14.15 -4.89
N LEU A 295 4.60 -14.18 -3.57
CA LEU A 295 3.41 -13.59 -2.97
C LEU A 295 3.48 -12.05 -2.88
N CYS A 296 4.42 -11.50 -2.10
CA CYS A 296 4.51 -10.05 -1.87
C CYS A 296 5.43 -9.33 -2.86
N GLY A 297 6.22 -10.07 -3.64
CA GLY A 297 7.15 -9.50 -4.59
C GLY A 297 8.38 -8.84 -3.97
N CYS A 298 8.53 -8.87 -2.64
CA CYS A 298 9.69 -8.29 -1.98
C CYS A 298 10.92 -9.21 -2.12
N PRO A 299 12.14 -8.66 -2.10
CA PRO A 299 13.35 -9.47 -2.18
C PRO A 299 13.46 -10.42 -0.98
N ILE A 300 13.93 -11.64 -1.25
CA ILE A 300 14.25 -12.67 -0.26
C ILE A 300 15.76 -12.69 -0.13
N ALA A 301 16.30 -12.30 1.02
CA ALA A 301 17.71 -12.60 1.25
C ALA A 301 17.86 -14.05 1.70
N ASN A 302 18.87 -14.72 1.17
CA ASN A 302 19.30 -16.04 1.60
C ASN A 302 20.08 -15.99 2.95
N MET A 303 19.77 -15.02 3.81
CA MET A 303 20.46 -14.85 5.08
C MET A 303 19.67 -15.54 6.19
N SER A 304 20.22 -16.68 6.64
CA SER A 304 19.81 -17.37 7.86
C SER A 304 19.93 -16.41 9.05
N TRP A 305 18.78 -15.89 9.51
CA TRP A 305 18.67 -15.26 10.83
C TRP A 305 18.01 -16.26 11.77
N GLY A 306 18.80 -17.25 12.15
CA GLY A 306 18.44 -18.26 13.15
C GLY A 306 19.72 -18.95 13.59
N GLY A 307 20.28 -18.55 14.74
CA GLY A 307 21.24 -19.39 15.44
C GLY A 307 20.53 -20.70 15.77
N ASP A 308 20.99 -21.79 15.15
CA ASP A 308 20.64 -23.17 15.46
C ASP A 308 19.15 -23.54 15.45
N GLN A 309 18.47 -23.42 14.30
CA GLN A 309 17.41 -24.36 13.90
C GLN A 309 16.98 -24.19 12.43
N LEU A 310 17.11 -25.30 11.69
CA LEU A 310 16.92 -25.51 10.25
C LEU A 310 18.08 -25.06 9.34
N ASP A 311 19.02 -25.98 9.13
CA ASP A 311 19.48 -26.28 7.77
C ASP A 311 18.25 -26.59 6.92
N SER A 312 17.63 -25.59 6.28
CA SER A 312 16.66 -25.81 5.19
C SER A 312 16.43 -24.50 4.44
N ALA A 313 16.47 -24.62 3.12
CA ALA A 313 16.29 -23.58 2.11
C ALA A 313 15.08 -22.66 2.36
N VAL A 314 15.11 -21.49 1.70
CA VAL A 314 13.95 -20.60 1.48
C VAL A 314 12.67 -21.42 1.34
N PRO A 315 11.58 -21.13 2.08
CA PRO A 315 10.31 -21.84 1.91
C PRO A 315 9.89 -21.79 0.44
N ARG A 316 9.97 -22.93 -0.24
CA ARG A 316 9.54 -23.09 -1.64
C ARG A 316 8.15 -23.72 -1.65
N LEU A 317 7.23 -23.14 -2.40
CA LEU A 317 5.99 -23.85 -2.74
C LEU A 317 6.35 -25.01 -3.67
N ALA A 318 5.74 -26.18 -3.42
CA ALA A 318 5.86 -27.33 -4.30
C ALA A 318 5.14 -27.01 -5.63
N ASP A 319 5.91 -26.90 -6.71
CA ASP A 319 5.33 -26.87 -8.05
C ASP A 319 4.92 -28.30 -8.44
N GLY A 320 3.68 -28.49 -8.87
CA GLY A 320 3.19 -29.78 -9.40
C GLY A 320 3.87 -30.25 -10.70
N SER A 321 4.95 -29.59 -11.13
CA SER A 321 5.64 -29.81 -12.40
C SER A 321 7.00 -30.52 -12.29
N GLY A 322 7.45 -30.93 -11.10
CA GLY A 322 8.71 -31.67 -10.95
C GLY A 322 9.97 -30.86 -11.30
N SER A 323 9.86 -29.54 -11.39
CA SER A 323 10.98 -28.60 -11.51
C SER A 323 11.70 -28.45 -10.15
N GLU A 324 13.03 -28.60 -10.12
CA GLU A 324 13.88 -28.38 -8.94
C GLU A 324 13.90 -26.91 -8.44
N HIS A 325 13.21 -25.99 -9.11
CA HIS A 325 13.14 -24.57 -8.76
C HIS A 325 11.74 -24.18 -8.27
N GLY A 326 11.31 -24.71 -7.12
CA GLY A 326 10.04 -24.30 -6.51
C GLY A 326 9.98 -22.78 -6.23
N LYS A 327 8.79 -22.20 -6.35
CA LYS A 327 8.52 -20.76 -6.19
C LYS A 327 8.91 -20.26 -4.79
N ALA A 328 9.81 -19.29 -4.71
CA ALA A 328 10.36 -18.77 -3.45
C ALA A 328 9.36 -17.87 -2.70
N ILE A 329 9.15 -18.11 -1.41
CA ILE A 329 8.31 -17.29 -0.53
C ILE A 329 9.15 -16.74 0.64
N CYS A 330 8.95 -15.45 0.98
CA CYS A 330 9.61 -14.87 2.15
C CYS A 330 8.98 -15.37 3.45
N TYR A 331 9.77 -15.42 4.53
CA TYR A 331 9.34 -15.92 5.85
C TYR A 331 7.98 -15.36 6.30
N GLY A 332 7.77 -14.03 6.18
CA GLY A 332 6.51 -13.44 6.57
C GLY A 332 5.32 -13.86 5.71
N CYS A 333 5.51 -14.05 4.40
CA CYS A 333 4.46 -14.57 3.51
C CYS A 333 4.16 -16.04 3.78
N ALA A 334 5.15 -16.85 4.16
CA ALA A 334 4.95 -18.24 4.53
C ALA A 334 4.08 -18.42 5.80
N ARG A 335 3.99 -17.38 6.64
CA ARG A 335 3.09 -17.33 7.81
C ARG A 335 1.71 -16.77 7.47
N THR A 336 1.61 -16.02 6.38
CA THR A 336 0.34 -15.51 5.89
C THR A 336 -0.50 -16.64 5.32
N VAL A 337 0.12 -17.51 4.51
CA VAL A 337 -0.55 -18.63 3.82
C VAL A 337 -0.76 -19.84 4.73
#